data_AF-A0A1E9HKW6-F1
#
_entry.id   AF-A0A1E9HKW6-F1
#
_cell.length_a   1.000
_cell.length_b   1.000
_cell.length_c   1.000
_cell.angle_alpha   90.00
_cell.angle_beta   90.00
_cell.angle_gamma   90.00
#
_symmetry.space_group_name_H-M   'P 1'
#
loop_
_entity.id
_entity.type
_entity.pdbx_description
1 polymer ?
#
loop_
_entity_poly.entity_id
_entity_poly.type
_entity_poly.pdbx_seq_one_letter_code
_entity_poly.pdbx_strand_id
1 'polypeptide(L)'
;MEIVQNILVILHLIGMAMIVGGYLVTVKAPRVLPGMLHAAGLQVVTGVLLFGMLEMQGSPTMSLRAGAGIKILLGLVALIAFIIGNKREKAAASAGAVADGTVKTAAPSAAMAHTGFIAAVLAVIVAVFTL
;
A
#
# COMPACT_ATOMS: atom_id res chain seq x y z
N MET A 1 -1.28 26.89 -6.76
CA MET A 1 -0.61 25.57 -6.77
C MET A 1 -1.60 24.39 -6.82
N GLU A 2 -2.86 24.62 -7.19
CA GLU A 2 -3.93 23.63 -7.03
C GLU A 2 -3.88 22.48 -8.06
N ILE A 3 -3.41 22.75 -9.28
CA ILE A 3 -3.32 21.73 -10.33
C ILE A 3 -2.40 20.58 -9.91
N VAL A 4 -1.23 20.89 -9.35
CA VAL A 4 -0.26 19.86 -8.90
C VAL A 4 -0.85 19.08 -7.73
N GLN A 5 -1.48 19.75 -6.77
CA GLN A 5 -2.14 19.11 -5.63
C GLN A 5 -3.26 18.17 -6.11
N ASN A 6 -4.09 18.59 -7.04
CA ASN A 6 -5.18 17.78 -7.60
C ASN A 6 -4.63 16.54 -8.33
N ILE A 7 -3.58 16.69 -9.12
CA ILE A 7 -2.91 15.57 -9.79
C ILE A 7 -2.37 14.58 -8.75
N LEU A 8 -1.69 15.07 -7.70
CA LEU A 8 -1.16 14.22 -6.64
C LEU A 8 -2.26 13.46 -5.89
N VAL A 9 -3.38 14.12 -5.58
CA VAL A 9 -4.55 13.47 -4.96
C VAL A 9 -5.12 12.39 -5.87
N ILE A 10 -5.27 12.65 -7.17
CA ILE A 10 -5.75 11.64 -8.13
C ILE A 10 -4.79 10.44 -8.17
N LEU A 11 -3.48 10.67 -8.28
CA LEU A 11 -2.49 9.59 -8.24
C LEU A 11 -2.58 8.81 -6.92
N HIS A 12 -2.69 9.49 -5.79
CA HIS A 12 -2.84 8.88 -4.47
C HIS A 12 -4.06 7.93 -4.41
N LEU A 13 -5.21 8.38 -4.94
CA LEU A 13 -6.43 7.56 -5.01
C LEU A 13 -6.29 6.37 -5.97
N ILE A 14 -5.63 6.54 -7.11
CA ILE A 14 -5.34 5.44 -8.04
C ILE A 14 -4.43 4.39 -7.38
N GLY A 15 -3.40 4.83 -6.66
CA GLY A 15 -2.54 3.93 -5.87
C GLY A 15 -3.35 3.11 -4.87
N MET A 16 -4.31 3.74 -4.18
CA MET A 16 -5.16 3.04 -3.21
C MET A 16 -6.05 2.02 -3.90
N ALA A 17 -6.70 2.42 -5.00
CA ALA A 17 -7.55 1.55 -5.80
C ALA A 17 -6.79 0.33 -6.33
N MET A 18 -5.53 0.48 -6.75
CA MET A 18 -4.71 -0.64 -7.21
C MET A 18 -4.31 -1.60 -6.09
N ILE A 19 -4.00 -1.10 -4.88
CA ILE A 19 -3.70 -1.96 -3.72
C ILE A 19 -4.95 -2.76 -3.34
N VAL A 20 -6.09 -2.07 -3.20
CA VAL A 20 -7.36 -2.70 -2.81
C VAL A 20 -7.84 -3.67 -3.89
N GLY A 21 -7.87 -3.25 -5.15
CA GLY A 21 -8.26 -4.09 -6.28
C GLY A 21 -7.36 -5.32 -6.45
N GLY A 22 -6.04 -5.15 -6.33
CA GLY A 22 -5.09 -6.26 -6.40
C GLY A 22 -5.29 -7.31 -5.29
N TYR A 23 -5.60 -6.84 -4.08
CA TYR A 23 -5.93 -7.74 -2.97
C TYR A 23 -7.29 -8.44 -3.18
N LEU A 24 -8.33 -7.73 -3.63
CA LEU A 24 -9.65 -8.32 -3.85
C LEU A 24 -9.65 -9.41 -4.92
N VAL A 25 -8.86 -9.25 -5.99
CA VAL A 25 -8.68 -10.28 -7.02
C VAL A 25 -8.01 -11.54 -6.46
N THR A 26 -7.18 -11.41 -5.43
CA THR A 26 -6.46 -12.53 -4.80
C THR A 26 -7.09 -13.00 -3.49
N VAL A 27 -8.29 -12.54 -3.12
CA VAL A 27 -8.90 -12.84 -1.81
C VAL A 27 -9.07 -14.35 -1.52
N LYS A 28 -9.30 -15.16 -2.56
CA LYS A 28 -9.45 -16.62 -2.43
C LYS A 28 -8.13 -17.36 -2.23
N ALA A 29 -7.03 -16.77 -2.71
CA ALA A 29 -5.67 -17.28 -2.62
C ALA A 29 -4.72 -16.07 -2.44
N PRO A 30 -4.64 -15.49 -1.21
CA PRO A 30 -3.98 -14.23 -0.97
C PRO A 30 -2.52 -14.29 -1.43
N ARG A 31 -2.14 -13.42 -2.36
CA ARG A 31 -0.75 -13.33 -2.84
C ARG A 31 -0.43 -11.91 -3.25
N VAL A 32 0.84 -11.54 -3.18
CA VAL A 32 1.28 -10.21 -3.59
C VAL A 32 1.46 -10.17 -5.10
N LEU A 33 0.67 -9.33 -5.77
CA LEU A 33 0.81 -9.06 -7.20
C LEU A 33 1.89 -8.00 -7.44
N PRO A 34 2.64 -8.07 -8.55
CA PRO A 34 3.57 -7.01 -8.94
C PRO A 34 2.91 -5.63 -9.05
N GLY A 35 1.63 -5.56 -9.41
CA GLY A 35 0.88 -4.29 -9.45
C GLY A 35 0.71 -3.65 -8.07
N MET A 36 0.56 -4.45 -7.00
CA MET A 36 0.39 -3.94 -5.62
C MET A 36 1.67 -3.27 -5.11
N LEU A 37 2.84 -3.75 -5.53
CA LEU A 37 4.12 -3.12 -5.24
C LEU A 37 4.25 -1.71 -5.81
N HIS A 38 3.97 -1.58 -7.12
CA HIS A 38 4.06 -0.28 -7.80
C HIS A 38 3.04 0.69 -7.21
N ALA A 39 1.86 0.19 -6.87
CA ALA A 39 0.82 0.96 -6.20
C ALA A 39 1.26 1.45 -4.81
N ALA A 40 1.89 0.60 -3.99
CA ALA A 40 2.40 1.00 -2.68
C ALA A 40 3.57 2.00 -2.77
N GLY A 41 4.45 1.85 -3.77
CA GLY A 41 5.50 2.84 -4.04
C GLY A 41 4.91 4.19 -4.40
N LEU A 42 3.95 4.20 -5.33
CA LEU A 42 3.20 5.40 -5.70
C LEU A 42 2.49 6.03 -4.50
N GLN A 43 1.98 5.20 -3.58
CA GLN A 43 1.28 5.67 -2.39
C GLN A 43 2.17 6.42 -1.42
N VAL A 44 3.36 5.87 -1.16
CA VAL A 44 4.35 6.52 -0.29
C VAL A 44 4.84 7.82 -0.92
N VAL A 45 5.18 7.81 -2.22
CA VAL A 45 5.67 9.00 -2.93
C VAL A 45 4.64 10.12 -2.91
N THR A 46 3.41 9.83 -3.31
CA THR A 46 2.32 10.83 -3.32
C THR A 46 1.99 11.31 -1.91
N GLY A 47 1.98 10.42 -0.90
CA GLY A 47 1.76 10.78 0.50
C GLY A 47 2.80 11.74 1.06
N VAL A 48 4.08 11.53 0.75
CA VAL A 48 5.19 12.42 1.14
C VAL A 48 5.07 13.78 0.44
N LEU A 49 4.74 13.80 -0.85
CA LEU A 49 4.58 15.05 -1.60
C LEU A 49 3.40 15.88 -1.07
N LEU A 50 2.26 15.24 -0.78
CA LEU A 50 1.10 15.90 -0.19
C LEU A 50 1.40 16.43 1.23
N PHE A 51 2.19 15.70 2.01
CA PHE A 51 2.67 16.18 3.31
C PHE A 51 3.59 17.41 3.19
N GLY A 52 4.51 17.41 2.22
CA GLY A 52 5.37 18.56 1.94
C GLY A 52 4.57 19.81 1.56
N MET A 53 3.53 19.64 0.73
CA MET A 53 2.62 20.74 0.37
C MET A 53 1.82 21.25 1.56
N LEU A 54 1.49 20.38 2.52
CA LEU A 54 0.80 20.78 3.76
C LEU A 54 1.71 21.66 4.63
N GLU A 55 2.98 21.30 4.77
CA GLU A 55 3.97 22.09 5.52
C GLU A 55 4.19 23.47 4.89
N MET A 56 4.20 23.56 3.55
CA MET A 56 4.38 24.83 2.83
C MET A 56 3.23 25.83 2.99
N GLN A 57 2.04 25.38 3.42
CA GLN A 57 0.86 26.24 3.63
C GLN A 57 0.90 26.98 4.98
N GLY A 58 1.93 26.77 5.80
CA GLY A 58 2.39 27.76 6.76
C GLY A 58 1.89 27.64 8.20
N SER A 59 0.89 26.80 8.51
CA SER A 59 0.49 26.51 9.91
C SER A 59 -0.42 25.27 10.06
N PRO A 60 0.02 24.04 9.69
CA PRO A 60 -0.75 22.86 10.03
C PRO A 60 -0.73 22.62 11.55
N THR A 61 -1.88 22.33 12.14
CA THR A 61 -1.99 21.95 13.56
C THR A 61 -1.15 20.70 13.85
N MET A 62 -0.69 20.54 15.09
CA MET A 62 0.10 19.37 15.50
C MET A 62 -0.64 18.04 15.24
N SER A 63 -1.97 18.05 15.37
CA SER A 63 -2.83 16.90 15.03
C SER A 63 -2.82 16.57 13.54
N LEU A 64 -2.87 17.57 12.64
CA LEU A 64 -2.78 17.37 11.20
C LEU A 64 -1.42 16.79 10.78
N ARG A 65 -0.33 17.33 11.34
CA ARG A 65 1.03 16.85 11.10
C ARG A 65 1.21 15.39 11.53
N ALA A 66 0.72 15.06 12.72
CA ALA A 66 0.76 13.71 13.25
C ALA A 66 -0.06 12.74 12.39
N GLY A 67 -1.29 13.12 12.02
CA GLY A 67 -2.15 12.31 11.14
C GLY A 67 -1.52 12.04 9.78
N ALA A 68 -0.90 13.03 9.16
CA ALA A 68 -0.19 12.85 7.90
C ALA A 68 1.08 11.99 8.03
N GLY A 69 1.85 12.16 9.11
CA GLY A 69 3.02 11.31 9.39
C GLY A 69 2.66 9.83 9.58
N ILE A 70 1.56 9.54 10.28
CA ILE A 70 1.07 8.18 10.48
C ILE A 70 0.71 7.52 9.13
N LYS A 71 0.07 8.25 8.20
CA LYS A 71 -0.25 7.72 6.85
C LYS A 71 1.00 7.31 6.09
N ILE A 72 2.07 8.11 6.16
CA ILE A 72 3.34 7.81 5.50
C ILE A 72 3.95 6.56 6.12
N LEU A 73 3.93 6.42 7.45
CA LEU A 73 4.41 5.22 8.13
C LEU A 73 3.63 3.97 7.71
N LEU A 74 2.30 4.05 7.65
CA LEU A 74 1.47 2.92 7.20
C LEU A 74 1.71 2.57 5.72
N GLY A 75 1.86 3.58 4.86
CA GLY A 75 2.25 3.39 3.47
C GLY A 75 3.59 2.67 3.35
N LEU A 76 4.56 3.02 4.19
CA LEU A 76 5.87 2.38 4.23
C LEU A 76 5.78 0.92 4.70
N VAL A 77 4.98 0.63 5.72
CA VAL A 77 4.70 -0.74 6.17
C VAL A 77 4.07 -1.56 5.04
N ALA A 78 3.09 -1.00 4.32
CA ALA A 78 2.48 -1.66 3.18
C ALA A 78 3.49 -1.96 2.07
N LEU A 79 4.35 -0.98 1.73
CA LEU A 79 5.40 -1.14 0.73
C LEU A 79 6.39 -2.24 1.10
N ILE A 80 6.88 -2.25 2.35
CA ILE A 80 7.81 -3.26 2.84
C ILE A 80 7.17 -4.66 2.78
N ALA A 81 5.91 -4.79 3.24
CA ALA A 81 5.17 -6.03 3.17
C ALA A 81 5.09 -6.56 1.73
N PHE A 82 4.73 -5.70 0.77
CA PHE A 82 4.66 -6.12 -0.62
C PHE A 82 6.03 -6.46 -1.21
N ILE A 83 7.11 -5.74 -0.85
CA ILE A 83 8.48 -6.06 -1.32
C ILE A 83 8.87 -7.47 -0.88
N ILE A 84 8.63 -7.79 0.40
CA ILE A 84 8.90 -9.11 0.94
C ILE A 84 8.01 -10.15 0.26
N GLY A 85 6.72 -9.88 0.10
CA GLY A 85 5.78 -10.79 -0.54
C GLY A 85 6.17 -11.14 -1.98
N ASN A 86 6.53 -10.14 -2.79
CA ASN A 86 6.96 -10.36 -4.18
C ASN A 86 8.28 -11.13 -4.28
N LYS A 87 9.22 -10.89 -3.35
CA LYS A 87 10.45 -11.70 -3.27
C LYS A 87 10.13 -13.17 -2.94
N ARG A 88 9.19 -13.42 -2.04
CA ARG A 88 8.74 -14.78 -1.68
C ARG A 88 8.04 -15.49 -2.83
N GLU A 89 7.18 -14.80 -3.59
CA GLU A 89 6.54 -15.36 -4.80
C GLU A 89 7.58 -15.72 -5.86
N LYS A 90 8.55 -14.83 -6.12
CA LYS A 90 9.64 -15.08 -7.07
C LYS A 90 10.51 -16.27 -6.64
N ALA A 91 10.85 -16.34 -5.36
CA ALA A 91 11.64 -17.44 -4.80
C ALA A 91 10.90 -18.79 -4.92
N ALA A 92 9.60 -18.83 -4.63
CA ALA A 92 8.78 -20.02 -4.77
C ALA A 92 8.64 -20.47 -6.23
N ALA A 93 8.51 -19.53 -7.17
CA ALA A 93 8.49 -19.82 -8.61
C ALA A 93 9.83 -20.41 -9.10
N SER A 94 10.97 -19.90 -8.60
CA SER A 94 12.29 -20.43 -8.95
C SER A 94 12.63 -21.77 -8.29
N ALA A 95 11.96 -22.13 -7.18
CA ALA A 95 12.19 -23.38 -6.46
C ALA A 95 11.43 -24.58 -7.06
N GLY A 96 10.73 -24.42 -8.18
CA GLY A 96 10.00 -25.51 -8.82
C GLY A 96 8.85 -26.07 -7.98
N ALA A 97 8.34 -25.30 -7.01
CA ALA A 97 7.17 -25.67 -6.22
C ALA A 97 5.91 -25.61 -7.10
N VAL A 98 5.77 -26.60 -7.98
CA VAL A 98 4.51 -26.96 -8.61
C VAL A 98 3.59 -27.39 -7.47
N ALA A 99 2.59 -26.56 -7.19
CA ALA A 99 1.54 -26.93 -6.27
C ALA A 99 0.80 -28.13 -6.84
N ASP A 100 1.12 -29.33 -6.36
CA ASP A 100 0.23 -30.49 -6.51
C ASP A 100 -1.10 -30.07 -5.88
N GLY A 101 -2.16 -30.04 -6.70
CA GLY A 101 -3.45 -29.40 -6.39
C GLY A 101 -4.28 -30.10 -5.30
N THR A 102 -3.66 -30.95 -4.50
CA THR A 102 -4.28 -31.86 -3.53
C THR A 102 -4.31 -31.30 -2.11
N VAL A 103 -3.53 -30.25 -1.81
CA VAL A 103 -3.56 -29.55 -0.51
C VAL A 103 -3.69 -28.05 -0.76
N LYS A 104 -4.73 -27.42 -0.20
CA LYS A 104 -4.89 -25.95 -0.17
C LYS A 104 -3.84 -25.34 0.77
N THR A 105 -2.58 -25.38 0.38
CA THR A 105 -1.50 -24.71 1.08
C THR A 105 -1.63 -23.21 0.84
N ALA A 106 -1.50 -22.40 1.90
CA ALA A 106 -1.53 -20.95 1.77
C ALA A 106 -0.39 -20.51 0.85
N ALA A 107 -0.67 -19.56 -0.06
CA ALA A 107 0.35 -19.02 -0.95
C ALA A 107 1.54 -18.49 -0.13
N PRO A 108 2.78 -18.61 -0.63
CA PRO A 108 3.98 -18.27 0.13
C PRO A 108 4.03 -16.79 0.55
N SER A 109 3.29 -15.92 -0.12
CA SER A 109 3.16 -14.50 0.23
C SER A 109 1.83 -14.10 0.90
N ALA A 110 0.97 -15.05 1.29
CA ALA A 110 -0.38 -14.75 1.82
C ALA A 110 -0.36 -13.83 3.04
N ALA A 111 0.53 -14.09 4.01
CA ALA A 111 0.69 -13.24 5.18
C ALA A 111 1.06 -11.79 4.78
N MET A 112 1.93 -11.62 3.79
CA MET A 112 2.38 -10.30 3.33
C MET A 112 1.29 -9.54 2.58
N ALA A 113 0.45 -10.26 1.82
CA ALA A 113 -0.72 -9.68 1.16
C ALA A 113 -1.73 -9.14 2.17
N HIS A 114 -2.01 -9.90 3.24
CA HIS A 114 -2.86 -9.43 4.34
C HIS A 114 -2.26 -8.21 5.05
N THR A 115 -0.99 -8.27 5.44
CA THR A 115 -0.32 -7.16 6.14
C THR A 115 -0.34 -5.89 5.31
N GLY A 116 -0.02 -5.97 4.02
CA GLY A 116 -0.02 -4.79 3.15
C GLY A 116 -1.42 -4.23 2.92
N PHE A 117 -2.44 -5.09 2.78
CA PHE A 117 -3.83 -4.64 2.67
C PHE A 117 -4.34 -4.00 3.96
N ILE A 118 -4.08 -4.61 5.12
CA ILE A 118 -4.47 -4.07 6.42
C ILE A 118 -3.81 -2.70 6.64
N ALA A 119 -2.52 -2.58 6.35
CA ALA A 119 -1.82 -1.29 6.45
C ALA A 119 -2.43 -0.23 5.53
N ALA A 120 -2.83 -0.59 4.30
CA ALA A 120 -3.50 0.34 3.39
C ALA A 120 -4.88 0.78 3.92
N VAL A 121 -5.68 -0.15 4.46
CA VAL A 121 -6.99 0.16 5.05
C VAL A 121 -6.84 1.06 6.27
N LEU A 122 -5.89 0.77 7.15
CA LEU A 122 -5.61 1.62 8.31
C LEU A 122 -5.16 3.02 7.89
N ALA A 123 -4.41 3.16 6.78
CA ALA A 123 -4.00 4.47 6.28
C ALA A 123 -5.22 5.31 5.84
N VAL A 124 -6.22 4.68 5.22
CA VAL A 124 -7.49 5.32 4.85
C VAL A 124 -8.27 5.73 6.08
N ILE A 125 -8.39 4.84 7.08
CA ILE A 125 -9.08 5.13 8.33
C ILE A 125 -8.45 6.37 8.98
N VAL A 126 -7.13 6.36 9.17
CA VAL A 126 -6.41 7.53 9.69
C VAL A 126 -6.69 8.76 8.82
N ALA A 127 -6.72 8.62 7.49
CA ALA A 127 -7.02 9.75 6.62
C ALA A 127 -8.40 10.35 6.77
N VAL A 128 -9.42 9.53 7.02
CA VAL A 128 -10.79 9.99 7.24
C VAL A 128 -10.93 10.64 8.61
N PHE A 129 -10.29 10.10 9.65
CA PHE A 129 -10.46 10.59 11.02
C PHE A 129 -9.52 11.71 11.44
N THR A 130 -8.48 12.02 10.64
CA THR A 130 -7.55 13.13 10.91
C THR A 130 -7.69 14.28 9.91
N LEU A 131 -8.77 14.30 9.12
CA LEU A 131 -9.06 15.38 8.16
C LEU A 131 -9.75 16.56 8.87
#